data_AF-A0A127VBU2-F1
#
_entry.id   AF-A0A127VBU2-F1
#
_cell.length_a   1.000
_cell.length_b   1.000
_cell.length_c   1.000
_cell.angle_alpha   90.00
_cell.angle_beta   90.00
_cell.angle_gamma   90.00
#
_symmetry.space_group_name_H-M   'P 1'
#
loop_
_entity.id
_entity.type
_entity.pdbx_description
1 polymer ?
#
loop_
_entity_poly.entity_id
_entity_poly.type
_entity_poly.pdbx_seq_one_letter_code
_entity_poly.pdbx_strand_id
1 'polypeptide(L)'
;MKFFITVLLSLIWCLPAIAQSPVSNAKTDTQKYLLEYDPAVLRIEGNSLPIGIVVLADKGQKSQTKGFLNGLDDWSKYKIEVDSGNYSNGKIKIKGSRTAYKKGDSLTVNVYTKKWFWGGKDKWLFMQKIPYNYETNINILTAGNFSKAPGDHVPFGVRKFFDNKMFIDKWAPVKKNLKDFVFLFNGIHISRSKGDLKIDNDPTKIQNNKIQLITLLAKNTAITDTLNVLLDYVANYKFNTRSNGTGYDLNVMADIYYDSAINAQLLKIKIQNQTTHQIYNYWVNTNGGSIAISSKSAHGSDGLNGSDGDSGTSGSPGTVSSTVETKTNTDGTTTTITNTTTGQGGDGGNGQDGGNGQDGDAGGNGGNITIHYSRDVTPYLNLIQASSIPGRGGSGGKAGKGGAGGSGGIGNPNGNNGSNGRDGRNGFDGYNGRKGNVTFKMTD
;
A
#
# COMPACT_ATOMS: atom_id res chain seq x y z
N MET A 1 -45.43 59.18 71.14
CA MET A 1 -46.28 60.37 70.94
C MET A 1 -46.79 60.34 69.52
N LYS A 2 -48.08 60.31 69.16
CA LYS A 2 -49.33 59.88 69.78
C LYS A 2 -50.30 59.67 68.58
N PHE A 3 -50.96 58.50 68.52
CA PHE A 3 -52.36 58.21 68.13
C PHE A 3 -52.95 58.80 66.81
N PHE A 4 -53.45 58.04 65.83
CA PHE A 4 -54.62 57.12 65.71
C PHE A 4 -55.85 57.78 65.03
N ILE A 5 -56.55 56.97 64.20
CA ILE A 5 -58.02 56.95 63.93
C ILE A 5 -58.57 58.05 62.99
N THR A 6 -58.94 57.77 61.72
CA THR A 6 -60.13 57.08 61.11
C THR A 6 -61.29 58.03 60.72
N VAL A 7 -61.70 58.05 59.43
CA VAL A 7 -63.03 57.57 58.88
C VAL A 7 -64.11 58.69 58.89
N LEU A 8 -65.02 58.94 57.93
CA LEU A 8 -65.55 58.31 56.70
C LEU A 8 -66.46 59.33 55.95
N LEU A 9 -66.66 59.11 54.62
CA LEU A 9 -67.89 59.23 53.77
C LEU A 9 -68.76 60.53 53.78
N SER A 10 -69.41 61.03 52.70
CA SER A 10 -69.93 60.41 51.45
C SER A 10 -70.42 61.46 50.40
N LEU A 11 -70.30 61.12 49.09
CA LEU A 11 -71.25 61.25 47.91
C LEU A 11 -71.93 62.63 47.57
N ILE A 12 -72.11 63.15 46.33
CA ILE A 12 -72.50 62.59 45.00
C ILE A 12 -72.15 63.55 43.80
N TRP A 13 -71.69 62.92 42.71
CA TRP A 13 -71.69 63.14 41.23
C TRP A 13 -71.90 64.50 40.50
N CYS A 14 -70.96 64.79 39.56
CA CYS A 14 -71.18 64.99 38.10
C CYS A 14 -69.81 64.96 37.33
N LEU A 15 -69.77 64.31 36.15
CA LEU A 15 -68.64 64.14 35.18
C LEU A 15 -68.71 65.21 34.04
N PRO A 16 -67.84 65.24 32.98
CA PRO A 16 -66.38 64.98 32.81
C PRO A 16 -65.63 66.09 31.99
N ALA A 17 -64.27 66.13 31.98
CA ALA A 17 -63.42 66.48 30.80
C ALA A 17 -61.88 66.57 31.10
N ILE A 18 -61.15 65.61 30.52
CA ILE A 18 -59.90 65.70 29.71
C ILE A 18 -58.78 66.68 30.13
N ALA A 19 -57.63 66.11 30.53
CA ALA A 19 -56.29 66.62 30.22
C ALA A 19 -55.35 65.43 29.92
N GLN A 20 -54.69 65.47 28.76
CA GLN A 20 -53.78 64.44 28.25
C GLN A 20 -52.35 64.60 28.80
N SER A 21 -51.62 63.49 28.90
CA SER A 21 -50.16 63.36 28.79
C SER A 21 -49.82 61.93 28.32
N PRO A 22 -48.69 61.71 27.64
CA PRO A 22 -48.65 61.16 26.29
C PRO A 22 -48.88 59.65 26.21
N VAL A 23 -49.62 59.26 25.17
CA VAL A 23 -49.65 57.89 24.64
C VAL A 23 -48.23 57.53 24.18
N SER A 24 -47.55 56.66 24.93
CA SER A 24 -46.38 55.94 24.42
C SER A 24 -46.87 55.00 23.32
N ASN A 25 -46.77 55.45 22.07
CA ASN A 25 -46.89 54.59 20.91
C ASN A 25 -45.80 53.51 20.98
N ALA A 26 -46.11 52.36 21.58
CA ALA A 26 -45.34 51.14 21.39
C ALA A 26 -45.63 50.61 19.97
N LYS A 27 -45.08 51.29 18.96
CA LYS A 27 -44.85 50.67 17.66
C LYS A 27 -43.86 49.54 17.90
N THR A 28 -44.34 48.31 17.85
CA THR A 28 -43.47 47.14 17.71
C THR A 28 -42.68 47.30 16.42
N ASP A 29 -41.41 47.72 16.51
CA ASP A 29 -40.46 47.69 15.39
C ASP A 29 -40.41 46.24 14.88
N THR A 30 -40.92 46.01 13.67
CA THR A 30 -41.11 44.68 13.12
C THR A 30 -39.81 44.26 12.43
N GLN A 31 -38.87 43.75 13.21
CA GLN A 31 -37.59 43.28 12.65
C GLN A 31 -37.81 42.02 11.80
N LYS A 32 -37.35 42.07 10.54
CA LYS A 32 -37.31 40.91 9.66
C LYS A 32 -35.94 40.23 9.74
N TYR A 33 -35.95 38.93 9.98
CA TYR A 33 -34.74 38.11 10.06
C TYR A 33 -34.65 37.21 8.83
N LEU A 34 -33.45 37.08 8.27
CA LEU A 34 -33.15 36.18 7.14
C LEU A 34 -31.89 35.37 7.45
N LEU A 35 -31.90 34.08 7.14
CA LEU A 35 -30.69 33.26 7.15
C LEU A 35 -30.13 33.17 5.74
N GLU A 36 -28.91 33.68 5.56
CA GLU A 36 -28.12 33.53 4.35
C GLU A 36 -27.08 32.42 4.56
N TYR A 37 -26.72 31.73 3.48
CA TYR A 37 -25.72 30.67 3.49
C TYR A 37 -24.93 30.69 2.19
N ASP A 38 -23.72 30.14 2.22
CA ASP A 38 -22.86 30.11 1.04
C ASP A 38 -23.35 29.07 0.00
N PRO A 39 -23.83 29.49 -1.19
CA PRO A 39 -24.28 28.56 -2.21
C PRO A 39 -23.12 27.77 -2.85
N ALA A 40 -21.89 28.28 -2.77
CA ALA A 40 -20.67 27.70 -3.30
C ALA A 40 -20.04 26.65 -2.37
N VAL A 41 -20.70 26.30 -1.26
CA VAL A 41 -20.28 25.23 -0.35
C VAL A 41 -21.20 24.00 -0.49
N LEU A 42 -20.59 22.81 -0.49
CA LEU A 42 -21.27 21.53 -0.71
C LEU A 42 -22.02 21.17 0.57
N ARG A 43 -23.34 21.12 0.48
CA ARG A 43 -24.27 20.82 1.56
C ARG A 43 -24.52 19.31 1.65
N ILE A 44 -23.47 18.58 2.02
CA ILE A 44 -23.48 17.13 2.20
C ILE A 44 -22.85 16.75 3.55
N GLU A 45 -23.00 15.47 3.94
CA GLU A 45 -22.38 14.90 5.15
C GLU A 45 -20.92 15.32 5.33
N GLY A 46 -20.58 15.71 6.56
CA GLY A 46 -19.21 16.01 6.98
C GLY A 46 -18.74 17.43 6.66
N ASN A 47 -19.35 18.08 5.66
CA ASN A 47 -19.03 19.45 5.30
C ASN A 47 -19.60 20.46 6.30
N SER A 48 -18.93 21.61 6.37
CA SER A 48 -19.36 22.75 7.20
C SER A 48 -19.90 23.86 6.31
N LEU A 49 -21.19 24.16 6.42
CA LEU A 49 -21.87 25.23 5.69
C LEU A 49 -21.73 26.55 6.46
N PRO A 50 -21.06 27.57 5.91
CA PRO A 50 -21.10 28.92 6.45
C PRO A 50 -22.52 29.50 6.34
N ILE A 51 -22.99 30.10 7.43
CA ILE A 51 -24.28 30.77 7.51
C ILE A 51 -24.12 32.17 8.09
N GLY A 52 -25.11 33.03 7.86
CA GLY A 52 -25.19 34.36 8.42
C GLY A 52 -26.64 34.77 8.66
N ILE A 53 -26.87 35.61 9.68
CA ILE A 53 -28.20 36.18 9.94
C ILE A 53 -28.15 37.64 9.52
N VAL A 54 -29.12 38.04 8.69
CA VAL A 54 -29.39 39.43 8.31
C VAL A 54 -30.62 39.88 9.07
N VAL A 55 -30.52 41.02 9.76
CA VAL A 55 -31.65 41.69 10.40
C VAL A 55 -31.94 42.97 9.63
N LEU A 56 -33.19 43.11 9.19
CA LEU A 56 -33.70 44.30 8.52
C LEU A 56 -34.71 44.97 9.47
N ALA A 57 -34.40 46.18 9.91
CA ALA A 57 -35.34 47.01 10.67
C ALA A 57 -36.23 47.83 9.72
N ASP A 58 -37.45 48.16 10.16
CA ASP A 58 -38.43 48.95 9.38
C ASP A 58 -37.88 50.31 8.91
N LYS A 59 -36.85 50.83 9.57
CA LYS A 59 -36.15 52.09 9.23
C LYS A 59 -35.04 51.90 8.18
N GLY A 60 -34.96 50.75 7.52
CA GLY A 60 -33.95 50.43 6.52
C GLY A 60 -32.56 50.09 7.08
N GLN A 61 -32.39 50.05 8.40
CA GLN A 61 -31.14 49.65 9.03
C GLN A 61 -30.94 48.14 8.85
N LYS A 62 -29.78 47.76 8.32
CA LYS A 62 -29.37 46.37 8.10
C LYS A 62 -28.24 46.03 9.06
N SER A 63 -28.38 44.94 9.82
CA SER A 63 -27.30 44.36 10.60
C SER A 63 -27.04 42.92 10.16
N GLN A 64 -25.80 42.47 10.30
CA GLN A 64 -25.34 41.18 9.78
C GLN A 64 -24.38 40.54 10.79
N THR A 65 -24.42 39.21 10.90
CA THR A 65 -23.51 38.48 11.78
C THR A 65 -22.08 38.42 11.26
N LYS A 66 -21.13 38.31 12.18
CA LYS A 66 -19.69 38.11 11.90
C LYS A 66 -19.44 36.81 11.11
N GLY A 67 -18.40 36.78 10.29
CA GLY A 67 -17.99 35.59 9.52
C GLY A 67 -18.42 35.69 8.06
N PHE A 68 -19.24 34.76 7.57
CA PHE A 68 -19.63 34.65 6.16
C PHE A 68 -20.14 35.98 5.55
N LEU A 69 -20.93 36.75 6.31
CA LEU A 69 -21.49 38.01 5.85
C LEU A 69 -20.60 39.23 6.11
N ASN A 70 -19.43 39.05 6.72
CA ASN A 70 -18.52 40.13 7.16
C ASN A 70 -19.20 41.22 8.02
N GLY A 71 -20.25 40.85 8.77
CA GLY A 71 -20.97 41.78 9.63
C GLY A 71 -20.33 41.97 11.01
N LEU A 72 -20.97 42.78 11.86
CA LEU A 72 -20.50 43.10 13.21
C LEU A 72 -21.30 42.39 14.32
N ASP A 73 -22.45 41.78 14.00
CA ASP A 73 -23.28 41.13 15.00
C ASP A 73 -22.67 39.85 15.53
N ASP A 74 -22.68 39.74 16.86
CA ASP A 74 -22.11 38.60 17.56
C ASP A 74 -23.08 37.41 17.58
N TRP A 75 -22.55 36.21 17.29
CA TRP A 75 -23.32 34.96 17.33
C TRP A 75 -23.83 34.61 18.72
N SER A 76 -23.27 35.17 19.79
CA SER A 76 -23.77 35.02 21.16
C SER A 76 -25.21 35.51 21.35
N LYS A 77 -25.72 36.38 20.46
CA LYS A 77 -27.12 36.85 20.48
C LYS A 77 -28.13 35.78 20.05
N TYR A 78 -27.67 34.73 19.37
CA TYR A 78 -28.54 33.73 18.76
C TYR A 78 -28.28 32.33 19.31
N LYS A 79 -29.35 31.56 19.40
CA LYS A 79 -29.30 30.11 19.56
C LYS A 79 -29.80 29.50 18.26
N ILE A 80 -29.01 28.59 17.70
CA ILE A 80 -29.32 27.92 16.44
C ILE A 80 -29.40 26.43 16.70
N GLU A 81 -30.55 25.86 16.34
CA GLU A 81 -30.82 24.44 16.42
C GLU A 81 -30.96 23.90 15.00
N VAL A 82 -30.26 22.79 14.72
CA VAL A 82 -30.24 22.16 13.40
C VAL A 82 -30.62 20.69 13.58
N ASP A 83 -31.60 20.22 12.80
CA ASP A 83 -32.12 18.84 12.91
C ASP A 83 -31.07 17.77 12.55
N SER A 84 -30.20 18.07 11.59
CA SER A 84 -29.27 17.12 10.96
C SER A 84 -27.84 17.62 10.99
N GLY A 85 -27.43 18.25 12.09
CA GLY A 85 -26.10 18.83 12.18
C GLY A 85 -25.77 19.39 13.55
N ASN A 86 -24.60 20.02 13.61
CA ASN A 86 -24.20 20.81 14.77
C ASN A 86 -23.87 22.22 14.30
N TYR A 87 -24.45 23.22 14.95
CA TYR A 87 -24.06 24.60 14.76
C TYR A 87 -22.89 24.97 15.67
N SER A 88 -21.92 25.72 15.13
CA SER A 88 -20.87 26.37 15.91
C SER A 88 -20.37 27.62 15.18
N ASN A 89 -20.45 28.77 15.85
CA ASN A 89 -19.87 30.06 15.44
C ASN A 89 -20.06 30.39 13.94
N GLY A 90 -21.31 30.50 13.49
CA GLY A 90 -21.64 30.82 12.10
C GLY A 90 -21.44 29.70 11.08
N LYS A 91 -21.22 28.46 11.52
CA LYS A 91 -21.12 27.29 10.64
C LYS A 91 -22.03 26.17 11.10
N ILE A 92 -22.62 25.46 10.14
CA ILE A 92 -23.38 24.23 10.38
C ILE A 92 -22.55 23.06 9.85
N LYS A 93 -22.07 22.19 10.73
CA LYS A 93 -21.49 20.91 10.35
C LYS A 93 -22.61 19.90 10.10
N ILE A 94 -22.78 19.50 8.85
CA ILE A 94 -23.85 18.58 8.44
C ILE A 94 -23.49 17.17 8.91
N LYS A 95 -24.34 16.58 9.76
CA LYS A 95 -24.26 15.18 10.14
C LYS A 95 -24.96 14.38 9.05
N GLY A 96 -24.29 13.38 8.50
CA GLY A 96 -24.84 12.69 7.35
C GLY A 96 -26.02 11.80 7.64
N SER A 97 -26.68 11.45 6.54
CA SER A 97 -27.65 10.36 6.49
C SER A 97 -26.95 9.07 6.06
N ARG A 98 -27.42 7.92 6.58
CA ARG A 98 -27.03 6.60 6.06
C ARG A 98 -27.43 6.43 4.58
N THR A 99 -28.43 7.18 4.12
CA THR A 99 -28.94 7.17 2.73
C THR A 99 -28.39 8.33 1.91
N ALA A 100 -28.45 8.25 0.57
CA ALA A 100 -28.14 9.40 -0.29
C ALA A 100 -29.25 10.44 -0.21
N TYR A 101 -28.87 11.72 -0.29
CA TYR A 101 -29.81 12.82 -0.40
C TYR A 101 -30.52 12.76 -1.75
N LYS A 102 -31.82 13.06 -1.74
CA LYS A 102 -32.67 13.16 -2.91
C LYS A 102 -33.09 14.61 -3.13
N LYS A 103 -33.54 14.91 -4.35
CA LYS A 103 -34.14 16.21 -4.66
C LYS A 103 -35.31 16.49 -3.71
N GLY A 104 -35.24 17.62 -3.02
CA GLY A 104 -36.24 18.03 -2.02
C GLY A 104 -35.82 17.80 -0.58
N ASP A 105 -34.80 16.98 -0.33
CA ASP A 105 -34.24 16.81 1.01
C ASP A 105 -33.57 18.12 1.46
N SER A 106 -33.76 18.47 2.72
CA SER A 106 -33.22 19.70 3.31
C SER A 106 -32.94 19.50 4.80
N LEU A 107 -32.03 20.31 5.33
CA LEU A 107 -31.86 20.48 6.77
C LEU A 107 -32.72 21.63 7.25
N THR A 108 -33.29 21.49 8.45
CA THR A 108 -34.10 22.53 9.08
C THR A 108 -33.24 23.31 10.07
N VAL A 109 -33.18 24.63 9.90
CA VAL A 109 -32.51 25.55 10.83
C VAL A 109 -33.58 26.32 11.59
N ASN A 110 -33.61 26.13 12.91
CA ASN A 110 -34.44 26.93 13.81
C ASN A 110 -33.55 27.97 14.49
N VAL A 111 -33.96 29.24 14.42
CA VAL A 111 -33.21 30.36 14.99
C VAL A 111 -34.03 30.98 16.11
N TYR A 112 -33.37 31.18 17.25
CA TYR A 112 -33.93 31.81 18.43
C TYR A 112 -33.02 32.98 18.86
N THR A 113 -33.61 33.96 19.52
CA THR A 113 -32.83 34.86 20.39
C THR A 113 -32.29 34.05 21.57
N LYS A 114 -31.05 34.31 21.96
CA LYS A 114 -30.42 33.68 23.11
C LYS A 114 -30.67 34.51 24.36
N LYS A 115 -31.15 33.88 25.43
CA LYS A 115 -31.32 34.51 26.74
C LYS A 115 -30.03 35.22 27.20
N TRP A 116 -30.15 36.51 27.57
CA TRP A 116 -29.12 37.20 28.34
C TRP A 116 -29.25 36.84 29.82
N PHE A 117 -28.12 36.80 30.53
CA PHE A 117 -27.79 36.38 31.91
C PHE A 117 -28.82 36.60 33.06
N TRP A 118 -29.99 37.20 32.83
CA TRP A 118 -31.03 37.54 33.80
C TRP A 118 -32.43 36.97 33.43
N GLY A 119 -32.61 35.65 33.44
CA GLY A 119 -33.94 35.06 33.67
C GLY A 119 -34.93 34.85 32.49
N GLY A 120 -34.75 35.41 31.28
CA GLY A 120 -35.68 35.23 30.14
C GLY A 120 -35.81 33.81 29.52
N LYS A 121 -36.80 33.57 28.63
CA LYS A 121 -36.90 32.35 27.79
C LYS A 121 -36.37 32.67 26.38
N ASP A 122 -35.76 31.69 25.71
CA ASP A 122 -35.37 31.80 24.30
C ASP A 122 -36.62 32.12 23.46
N LYS A 123 -36.60 33.21 22.68
CA LYS A 123 -37.71 33.57 21.78
C LYS A 123 -37.41 33.04 20.38
N TRP A 124 -38.29 32.18 19.87
CA TRP A 124 -38.25 31.71 18.49
C TRP A 124 -38.38 32.89 17.52
N LEU A 125 -37.51 32.94 16.51
CA LEU A 125 -37.50 33.98 15.49
C LEU A 125 -38.10 33.46 14.18
N PHE A 126 -37.49 32.43 13.61
CA PHE A 126 -37.93 31.84 12.35
C PHE A 126 -37.33 30.44 12.15
N MET A 127 -37.86 29.74 11.14
CA MET A 127 -37.36 28.48 10.64
C MET A 127 -37.05 28.61 9.15
N GLN A 128 -35.93 28.05 8.71
CA GLN A 128 -35.56 28.00 7.29
C GLN A 128 -35.05 26.61 6.92
N LYS A 129 -35.56 26.09 5.80
CA LYS A 129 -35.05 24.87 5.17
C LYS A 129 -33.93 25.21 4.21
N ILE A 130 -32.80 24.52 4.34
CA ILE A 130 -31.68 24.65 3.41
C ILE A 130 -31.56 23.33 2.64
N PRO A 131 -31.70 23.32 1.30
CA PRO A 131 -31.65 22.09 0.51
C PRO A 131 -30.27 21.46 0.54
N TYR A 132 -30.21 20.13 0.72
CA TYR A 132 -28.97 19.38 0.56
C TYR A 132 -28.54 19.36 -0.90
N ASN A 133 -27.25 19.17 -1.11
CA ASN A 133 -26.76 18.79 -2.42
C ASN A 133 -26.90 17.29 -2.61
N TYR A 134 -27.35 16.89 -3.79
CA TYR A 134 -27.48 15.48 -4.18
C TYR A 134 -26.68 15.20 -5.44
N GLU A 135 -26.21 13.97 -5.58
CA GLU A 135 -25.47 13.55 -6.75
C GLU A 135 -26.36 13.55 -8.01
N THR A 136 -25.84 14.11 -9.10
CA THR A 136 -26.53 14.22 -10.39
C THR A 136 -25.88 13.38 -11.47
N ASN A 137 -24.55 13.26 -11.44
CA ASN A 137 -23.79 12.46 -12.38
C ASN A 137 -22.46 11.99 -11.76
N ILE A 138 -21.82 11.00 -12.39
CA ILE A 138 -20.43 10.62 -12.14
C ILE A 138 -19.66 10.57 -13.46
N ASN A 139 -18.35 10.81 -13.40
CA ASN A 139 -17.45 10.55 -14.52
C ASN A 139 -16.27 9.70 -14.04
N ILE A 140 -15.90 8.68 -14.79
CA ILE A 140 -14.65 7.94 -14.64
C ILE A 140 -13.52 8.83 -15.14
N LEU A 141 -12.49 8.97 -14.31
CA LEU A 141 -11.28 9.71 -14.61
C LEU A 141 -10.16 8.74 -14.92
N THR A 142 -9.34 9.08 -15.91
CA THR A 142 -8.03 8.45 -16.14
C THR A 142 -6.96 9.52 -16.08
N ALA A 143 -5.73 9.15 -15.73
CA ALA A 143 -4.62 10.10 -15.63
C ALA A 143 -3.57 9.84 -16.71
N GLY A 144 -3.21 10.91 -17.43
CA GLY A 144 -2.16 10.90 -18.44
C GLY A 144 -2.49 10.06 -19.68
N ASN A 145 -1.50 9.95 -20.57
CA ASN A 145 -1.53 8.97 -21.63
C ASN A 145 -1.11 7.62 -21.05
N PHE A 146 -1.99 6.64 -21.09
CA PHE A 146 -1.67 5.27 -20.70
C PHE A 146 -1.61 4.40 -21.95
N SER A 147 -0.76 3.37 -21.89
CA SER A 147 -0.63 2.40 -22.97
C SER A 147 -1.86 1.50 -23.02
N LYS A 148 -2.33 1.20 -24.24
CA LYS A 148 -3.59 0.48 -24.48
C LYS A 148 -3.30 -0.93 -24.98
N ALA A 149 -2.47 -1.64 -24.22
CA ALA A 149 -2.07 -3.01 -24.54
C ALA A 149 -2.30 -3.97 -23.36
N PRO A 150 -2.51 -5.27 -23.63
CA PRO A 150 -2.61 -6.32 -22.62
C PRO A 150 -1.52 -6.25 -21.53
N GLY A 151 -1.94 -6.36 -20.28
CA GLY A 151 -1.06 -6.31 -19.10
C GLY A 151 -0.69 -4.90 -18.62
N ASP A 152 -1.01 -3.84 -19.37
CA ASP A 152 -0.75 -2.47 -18.93
C ASP A 152 -1.70 -2.01 -17.83
N HIS A 153 -1.29 -0.91 -17.20
CA HIS A 153 -1.96 -0.32 -16.05
C HIS A 153 -2.52 1.06 -16.40
N VAL A 154 -3.76 1.30 -15.98
CA VAL A 154 -4.51 2.55 -16.19
C VAL A 154 -4.86 3.15 -14.84
N PRO A 155 -4.20 4.25 -14.43
CA PRO A 155 -4.60 4.99 -13.25
C PRO A 155 -6.02 5.53 -13.43
N PHE A 156 -6.89 5.29 -12.44
CA PHE A 156 -8.29 5.69 -12.55
C PHE A 156 -8.86 6.27 -11.24
N GLY A 157 -9.92 7.05 -11.41
CA GLY A 157 -10.71 7.63 -10.34
C GLY A 157 -12.14 7.86 -10.76
N VAL A 158 -12.94 8.42 -9.87
CA VAL A 158 -14.33 8.78 -10.13
C VAL A 158 -14.59 10.19 -9.62
N ARG A 159 -15.12 11.05 -10.49
CA ARG A 159 -15.66 12.37 -10.15
C ARG A 159 -17.15 12.24 -9.88
N LYS A 160 -17.62 12.74 -8.74
CA LYS A 160 -19.05 12.89 -8.46
C LYS A 160 -19.48 14.33 -8.68
N PHE A 161 -20.53 14.56 -9.44
CA PHE A 161 -21.14 15.88 -9.65
C PHE A 161 -22.39 16.05 -8.77
N PHE A 162 -22.60 17.28 -8.32
CA PHE A 162 -23.75 17.67 -7.52
C PHE A 162 -24.61 18.70 -8.24
N ASP A 163 -25.85 18.84 -7.80
CA ASP A 163 -26.85 19.78 -8.34
C ASP A 163 -26.41 21.25 -8.31
N ASN A 164 -25.51 21.65 -7.40
CA ASN A 164 -24.92 22.99 -7.38
C ASN A 164 -23.67 23.15 -8.27
N LYS A 165 -23.47 22.26 -9.25
CA LYS A 165 -22.35 22.27 -10.22
C LYS A 165 -20.97 22.00 -9.61
N MET A 166 -20.89 21.66 -8.34
CA MET A 166 -19.63 21.27 -7.70
C MET A 166 -19.36 19.78 -7.88
N PHE A 167 -18.12 19.38 -7.61
CA PHE A 167 -17.70 18.00 -7.74
C PHE A 167 -16.68 17.57 -6.68
N ILE A 168 -16.54 16.26 -6.51
CA ILE A 168 -15.51 15.62 -5.68
C ILE A 168 -14.84 14.50 -6.48
N ASP A 169 -13.52 14.52 -6.53
CA ASP A 169 -12.71 13.48 -7.16
C ASP A 169 -12.23 12.44 -6.13
N LYS A 170 -12.35 11.17 -6.49
CA LYS A 170 -11.87 10.05 -5.69
C LYS A 170 -11.01 9.13 -6.55
N TRP A 171 -9.72 9.08 -6.26
CA TRP A 171 -8.76 8.22 -6.97
C TRP A 171 -8.54 6.87 -6.27
N ALA A 172 -8.34 5.82 -7.06
CA ALA A 172 -8.24 4.43 -6.61
C ALA A 172 -7.07 4.02 -5.68
N PRO A 173 -5.84 4.61 -5.72
CA PRO A 173 -4.73 4.12 -4.89
C PRO A 173 -5.01 4.19 -3.38
N VAL A 174 -6.07 4.90 -2.98
CA VAL A 174 -6.59 4.90 -1.61
C VAL A 174 -7.81 3.97 -1.54
N LYS A 175 -7.61 2.69 -1.13
CA LYS A 175 -8.68 1.66 -1.03
C LYS A 175 -9.98 2.11 -0.33
N LYS A 176 -9.92 3.09 0.58
CA LYS A 176 -11.11 3.63 1.27
C LYS A 176 -11.94 4.59 0.41
N ASN A 177 -11.38 5.15 -0.67
CA ASN A 177 -12.02 6.21 -1.43
C ASN A 177 -13.13 5.70 -2.35
N LEU A 178 -13.05 4.47 -2.84
CA LEU A 178 -14.00 3.98 -3.85
C LEU A 178 -15.16 3.14 -3.29
N LYS A 179 -15.37 3.14 -1.97
CA LYS A 179 -16.44 2.38 -1.31
C LYS A 179 -17.86 2.80 -1.71
N ASP A 180 -18.01 4.02 -2.22
CA ASP A 180 -19.30 4.56 -2.64
C ASP A 180 -19.69 4.07 -4.05
N PHE A 181 -18.88 3.23 -4.70
CA PHE A 181 -19.07 2.81 -6.07
C PHE A 181 -19.10 1.29 -6.21
N VAL A 182 -19.87 0.83 -7.19
CA VAL A 182 -19.88 -0.56 -7.67
C VAL A 182 -19.22 -0.55 -9.04
N PHE A 183 -18.29 -1.48 -9.27
CA PHE A 183 -17.54 -1.59 -10.52
C PHE A 183 -17.83 -2.92 -11.20
N LEU A 184 -18.14 -2.85 -12.50
CA LEU A 184 -18.24 -4.01 -13.39
C LEU A 184 -17.12 -3.91 -14.43
N PHE A 185 -16.41 -5.01 -14.61
CA PHE A 185 -15.17 -5.05 -15.40
C PHE A 185 -15.33 -5.97 -16.61
N ASN A 186 -14.82 -5.54 -17.77
CA ASN A 186 -14.64 -6.39 -18.94
C ASN A 186 -13.25 -6.16 -19.54
N GLY A 187 -12.44 -7.21 -19.65
CA GLY A 187 -11.05 -7.14 -20.13
C GLY A 187 -10.08 -6.42 -19.19
N ILE A 188 -10.50 -6.07 -17.98
CA ILE A 188 -9.71 -5.38 -16.94
C ILE A 188 -10.03 -5.93 -15.55
N HIS A 189 -9.19 -5.61 -14.56
CA HIS A 189 -9.45 -5.85 -13.14
C HIS A 189 -8.67 -4.84 -12.28
N ILE A 190 -9.01 -4.70 -11.00
CA ILE A 190 -8.20 -3.88 -10.08
C ILE A 190 -6.93 -4.63 -9.70
N SER A 191 -5.77 -4.02 -9.95
CA SER A 191 -4.46 -4.52 -9.53
C SER A 191 -4.35 -4.58 -8.02
N ARG A 192 -4.05 -5.75 -7.45
CA ARG A 192 -3.88 -5.91 -5.99
C ARG A 192 -2.68 -5.13 -5.44
N SER A 193 -1.62 -4.99 -6.24
CA SER A 193 -0.36 -4.35 -5.83
C SER A 193 -0.38 -2.84 -6.00
N LYS A 194 -1.05 -2.32 -7.04
CA LYS A 194 -1.04 -0.89 -7.37
C LYS A 194 -2.37 -0.17 -7.14
N GLY A 195 -3.49 -0.90 -7.08
CA GLY A 195 -4.83 -0.33 -6.93
C GLY A 195 -5.38 0.38 -8.18
N ASP A 196 -4.65 0.36 -9.29
CA ASP A 196 -5.08 0.86 -10.61
C ASP A 196 -5.86 -0.23 -11.39
N LEU A 197 -6.39 0.12 -12.57
CA LEU A 197 -6.95 -0.87 -13.48
C LEU A 197 -5.81 -1.56 -14.22
N LYS A 198 -5.82 -2.88 -14.24
CA LYS A 198 -4.92 -3.69 -15.04
C LYS A 198 -5.69 -4.34 -16.18
N ILE A 199 -5.22 -4.15 -17.40
CA ILE A 199 -5.71 -4.82 -18.61
C ILE A 199 -5.35 -6.30 -18.51
N ASP A 200 -6.26 -7.20 -18.92
CA ASP A 200 -5.96 -8.63 -18.92
C ASP A 200 -4.66 -8.90 -19.69
N ASN A 201 -3.81 -9.78 -19.16
CA ASN A 201 -2.55 -10.12 -19.81
C ASN A 201 -2.79 -10.94 -21.08
N ASP A 202 -3.88 -11.72 -21.11
CA ASP A 202 -4.21 -12.60 -22.22
C ASP A 202 -5.17 -11.88 -23.18
N PRO A 203 -4.72 -11.48 -24.37
CA PRO A 203 -5.55 -10.74 -25.31
C PRO A 203 -6.78 -11.54 -25.78
N THR A 204 -6.74 -12.87 -25.68
CA THR A 204 -7.89 -13.73 -26.06
C THR A 204 -9.09 -13.59 -25.12
N LYS A 205 -8.88 -13.05 -23.91
CA LYS A 205 -9.94 -12.75 -22.94
C LYS A 205 -10.56 -11.36 -23.13
N ILE A 206 -10.02 -10.57 -24.05
CA ILE A 206 -10.47 -9.21 -24.32
C ILE A 206 -11.38 -9.24 -25.54
N GLN A 207 -12.64 -8.85 -25.34
CA GLN A 207 -13.64 -8.90 -26.39
C GLN A 207 -13.56 -7.68 -27.29
N ASN A 208 -13.59 -7.88 -28.61
CA ASN A 208 -13.65 -6.82 -29.62
C ASN A 208 -12.57 -5.74 -29.47
N ASN A 209 -11.39 -6.11 -28.97
CA ASN A 209 -10.26 -5.22 -28.70
C ASN A 209 -10.61 -4.05 -27.77
N LYS A 210 -11.64 -4.20 -26.93
CA LYS A 210 -12.13 -3.14 -26.05
C LYS A 210 -12.10 -3.60 -24.61
N ILE A 211 -11.63 -2.72 -23.75
CA ILE A 211 -11.83 -2.83 -22.30
C ILE A 211 -12.97 -1.93 -21.88
N GLN A 212 -13.67 -2.35 -20.84
CA GLN A 212 -14.78 -1.58 -20.28
C GLN A 212 -14.76 -1.59 -18.76
N LEU A 213 -14.93 -0.40 -18.17
CA LEU A 213 -15.27 -0.20 -16.77
C LEU A 213 -16.63 0.48 -16.69
N ILE A 214 -17.62 -0.22 -16.16
CA ILE A 214 -18.90 0.39 -15.79
C ILE A 214 -18.82 0.72 -14.30
N THR A 215 -19.03 1.98 -13.95
CA THR A 215 -19.06 2.45 -12.58
C THR A 215 -20.47 2.90 -12.24
N LEU A 216 -21.02 2.42 -11.12
CA LEU A 216 -22.31 2.82 -10.60
C LEU A 216 -22.14 3.47 -9.23
N LEU A 217 -22.91 4.51 -8.93
CA LEU A 217 -22.97 5.05 -7.57
C LEU A 217 -23.77 4.08 -6.66
N ALA A 218 -23.15 3.55 -5.61
CA ALA A 218 -23.75 2.49 -4.78
C ALA A 218 -25.06 2.90 -4.11
N LYS A 219 -25.21 4.19 -3.75
CA LYS A 219 -26.44 4.72 -3.13
C LYS A 219 -27.55 5.06 -4.14
N ASN A 220 -27.23 5.14 -5.44
CA ASN A 220 -28.18 5.39 -6.52
C ASN A 220 -27.62 4.83 -7.84
N THR A 221 -27.93 3.56 -8.12
CA THR A 221 -27.35 2.82 -9.26
C THR A 221 -27.84 3.31 -10.63
N ALA A 222 -28.83 4.20 -10.68
CA ALA A 222 -29.22 4.88 -11.92
C ALA A 222 -28.16 5.90 -12.38
N ILE A 223 -27.31 6.38 -11.45
CA ILE A 223 -26.16 7.23 -11.79
C ILE A 223 -24.99 6.32 -12.11
N THR A 224 -24.64 6.27 -13.39
CA THR A 224 -23.62 5.39 -13.96
C THR A 224 -22.76 6.15 -14.96
N ASP A 225 -21.52 5.68 -15.12
CA ASP A 225 -20.64 6.08 -16.21
C ASP A 225 -19.88 4.86 -16.74
N THR A 226 -19.47 4.91 -18.00
CA THR A 226 -18.77 3.82 -18.66
C THR A 226 -17.52 4.33 -19.36
N LEU A 227 -16.37 3.83 -18.91
CA LEU A 227 -15.11 4.01 -19.61
C LEU A 227 -14.97 2.86 -20.60
N ASN A 228 -14.90 3.21 -21.89
CA ASN A 228 -14.61 2.29 -22.97
C ASN A 228 -13.28 2.69 -23.62
N VAL A 229 -12.34 1.75 -23.74
CA VAL A 229 -11.04 2.01 -24.38
C VAL A 229 -10.78 0.95 -25.43
N LEU A 230 -10.55 1.41 -26.66
CA LEU A 230 -10.07 0.58 -27.75
C LEU A 230 -8.56 0.38 -27.61
N LEU A 231 -8.12 -0.87 -27.61
CA LEU A 231 -6.70 -1.24 -27.52
C LEU A 231 -5.97 -0.97 -28.83
N ASP A 232 -4.70 -0.56 -28.74
CA ASP A 232 -3.83 -0.35 -29.90
C ASP A 232 -2.72 -1.41 -30.00
N TYR A 233 -2.48 -2.17 -28.92
CA TYR A 233 -1.46 -3.23 -28.83
C TYR A 233 -0.03 -2.74 -29.12
N VAL A 234 0.22 -1.43 -29.02
CA VAL A 234 1.54 -0.82 -29.23
C VAL A 234 2.32 -0.89 -27.92
N ALA A 235 2.98 -2.02 -27.68
CA ALA A 235 3.77 -2.25 -26.48
C ALA A 235 4.98 -3.16 -26.71
N ASN A 236 5.95 -3.06 -25.79
CA ASN A 236 7.14 -3.91 -25.75
C ASN A 236 6.95 -5.00 -24.71
N TYR A 237 6.36 -6.12 -25.13
CA TYR A 237 6.02 -7.24 -24.26
C TYR A 237 7.26 -8.02 -23.82
N LYS A 238 7.15 -8.66 -22.66
CA LYS A 238 8.20 -9.53 -22.11
C LYS A 238 7.59 -10.83 -21.62
N PHE A 239 8.01 -11.94 -22.22
CA PHE A 239 7.81 -13.27 -21.68
C PHE A 239 9.11 -13.75 -21.05
N ASN A 240 9.09 -14.00 -19.74
CA ASN A 240 10.23 -14.56 -19.02
C ASN A 240 9.77 -15.78 -18.25
N THR A 241 10.38 -16.92 -18.53
CA THR A 241 10.20 -18.12 -17.71
C THR A 241 11.52 -18.53 -17.07
N ARG A 242 11.45 -19.05 -15.85
CA ARG A 242 12.61 -19.57 -15.10
C ARG A 242 12.29 -20.97 -14.61
N SER A 243 13.19 -21.89 -14.91
CA SER A 243 13.18 -23.24 -14.34
C SER A 243 14.04 -23.30 -13.07
N ASN A 244 13.74 -24.26 -12.20
CA ASN A 244 14.58 -24.60 -11.04
C ASN A 244 15.79 -25.46 -11.39
N GLY A 245 15.94 -25.85 -12.67
CA GLY A 245 17.09 -26.56 -13.20
C GLY A 245 17.35 -26.11 -14.63
N THR A 246 17.33 -27.05 -15.57
CA THR A 246 17.39 -26.76 -17.01
C THR A 246 16.23 -25.89 -17.46
N GLY A 247 16.51 -24.84 -18.23
CA GLY A 247 15.53 -23.91 -18.76
C GLY A 247 14.50 -24.62 -19.62
N TYR A 248 13.29 -24.10 -19.65
CA TYR A 248 12.19 -24.72 -20.38
C TYR A 248 12.35 -24.61 -21.88
N ASP A 249 12.05 -25.70 -22.59
CA ASP A 249 11.89 -25.67 -24.02
C ASP A 249 10.58 -24.95 -24.39
N LEU A 250 10.66 -24.03 -25.33
CA LEU A 250 9.55 -23.18 -25.76
C LEU A 250 9.24 -23.43 -27.23
N ASN A 251 7.97 -23.73 -27.51
CA ASN A 251 7.42 -23.71 -28.85
C ASN A 251 6.64 -22.41 -29.05
N VAL A 252 7.07 -21.58 -29.98
CA VAL A 252 6.45 -20.28 -30.27
C VAL A 252 5.81 -20.38 -31.65
N MET A 253 4.53 -20.05 -31.75
CA MET A 253 3.81 -19.91 -33.02
C MET A 253 3.54 -18.43 -33.26
N ALA A 254 3.90 -17.92 -34.43
CA ALA A 254 3.74 -16.54 -34.83
C ALA A 254 2.98 -16.44 -36.15
N ASP A 255 1.96 -15.59 -36.21
CA ASP A 255 1.17 -15.35 -37.42
C ASP A 255 0.73 -13.87 -37.51
N ILE A 256 0.43 -13.40 -38.71
CA ILE A 256 -0.06 -12.05 -38.96
C ILE A 256 -1.59 -12.04 -39.09
N TYR A 257 -2.21 -11.05 -38.46
CA TYR A 257 -3.63 -10.83 -38.52
C TYR A 257 -3.92 -9.35 -38.72
N TYR A 258 -4.73 -9.01 -39.72
CA TYR A 258 -5.25 -7.65 -39.86
C TYR A 258 -6.54 -7.48 -39.06
N ASP A 259 -6.53 -6.54 -38.13
CA ASP A 259 -7.70 -6.20 -37.32
C ASP A 259 -8.36 -4.93 -37.84
N SER A 260 -9.60 -5.08 -38.33
CA SER A 260 -10.37 -3.97 -38.92
C SER A 260 -10.93 -3.00 -37.88
N ALA A 261 -11.12 -3.42 -36.62
CA ALA A 261 -11.68 -2.56 -35.58
C ALA A 261 -10.67 -1.51 -35.11
N ILE A 262 -9.38 -1.86 -35.11
CA ILE A 262 -8.28 -0.95 -34.76
C ILE A 262 -7.47 -0.48 -35.97
N ASN A 263 -7.81 -0.98 -37.17
CA ASN A 263 -7.17 -0.65 -38.44
C ASN A 263 -5.64 -0.87 -38.38
N ALA A 264 -5.22 -2.04 -37.89
CA ALA A 264 -3.81 -2.36 -37.68
C ALA A 264 -3.49 -3.82 -37.97
N GLN A 265 -2.24 -4.08 -38.39
CA GLN A 265 -1.69 -5.43 -38.45
C GLN A 265 -1.15 -5.82 -37.07
N LEU A 266 -1.57 -6.99 -36.62
CA LEU A 266 -1.16 -7.59 -35.35
C LEU A 266 -0.39 -8.88 -35.62
N LEU A 267 0.80 -8.96 -35.03
CA LEU A 267 1.57 -10.19 -34.90
C LEU A 267 1.05 -10.96 -33.69
N LYS A 268 0.34 -12.06 -33.96
CA LYS A 268 -0.20 -12.97 -32.94
C LYS A 268 0.84 -14.01 -32.58
N ILE A 269 1.24 -14.05 -31.31
CA ILE A 269 2.29 -14.92 -30.81
C ILE A 269 1.71 -15.79 -29.71
N LYS A 270 1.79 -17.10 -29.89
CA LYS A 270 1.43 -18.12 -28.91
C LYS A 270 2.70 -18.82 -28.46
N ILE A 271 3.03 -18.71 -27.18
CA ILE A 271 4.18 -19.36 -26.56
C ILE A 271 3.66 -20.53 -25.74
N GLN A 272 4.14 -21.73 -26.04
CA GLN A 272 3.85 -22.94 -25.28
C GLN A 272 5.12 -23.43 -24.59
N ASN A 273 5.07 -23.54 -23.27
CA ASN A 273 6.09 -24.25 -22.51
C ASN A 273 5.92 -25.75 -22.74
N GLN A 274 6.92 -26.42 -23.29
CA GLN A 274 6.83 -27.85 -23.63
C GLN A 274 6.78 -28.74 -22.39
N THR A 275 7.36 -28.30 -21.27
CA THR A 275 7.40 -29.04 -20.01
C THR A 275 6.12 -28.84 -19.20
N THR A 276 5.66 -27.59 -19.03
CA THR A 276 4.48 -27.30 -18.18
C THR A 276 3.17 -27.31 -18.96
N HIS A 277 3.24 -27.40 -20.29
CA HIS A 277 2.11 -27.26 -21.23
C HIS A 277 1.33 -25.93 -21.09
N GLN A 278 1.85 -24.96 -20.35
CA GLN A 278 1.25 -23.64 -20.22
C GLN A 278 1.36 -22.86 -21.52
N ILE A 279 0.29 -22.17 -21.88
CA ILE A 279 0.17 -21.38 -23.09
C ILE A 279 0.03 -19.90 -22.71
N TYR A 280 0.75 -19.05 -23.44
CA TYR A 280 0.73 -17.61 -23.28
C TYR A 280 0.50 -16.96 -24.63
N ASN A 281 -0.48 -16.07 -24.72
CA ASN A 281 -0.84 -15.38 -25.95
C ASN A 281 -0.43 -13.91 -25.87
N TYR A 282 0.11 -13.38 -26.96
CA TYR A 282 0.50 -11.98 -27.12
C TYR A 282 0.07 -11.49 -28.49
N TRP A 283 -0.49 -10.29 -28.58
CA TRP A 283 -0.77 -9.62 -29.85
C TRP A 283 0.05 -8.33 -29.89
N VAL A 284 0.89 -8.21 -30.91
CA VAL A 284 1.87 -7.12 -31.04
C VAL A 284 1.50 -6.30 -32.26
N ASN A 285 1.28 -4.99 -32.09
CA ASN A 285 1.09 -4.10 -33.22
C ASN A 285 2.40 -3.97 -34.02
N THR A 286 2.35 -4.25 -35.32
CA THR A 286 3.55 -4.28 -36.17
C THR A 286 4.19 -2.91 -36.40
N ASN A 287 3.45 -1.82 -36.15
CA ASN A 287 3.92 -0.44 -36.37
C ASN A 287 4.58 0.21 -35.12
N GLY A 288 4.79 -0.53 -34.04
CA GLY A 288 5.44 0.04 -32.86
C GLY A 288 5.57 -0.87 -31.64
N GLY A 289 5.11 -2.12 -31.72
CA GLY A 289 5.27 -3.10 -30.67
C GLY A 289 6.45 -4.05 -30.89
N SER A 290 6.84 -4.76 -29.83
CA SER A 290 7.81 -5.86 -29.90
C SER A 290 7.55 -6.87 -28.79
N ILE A 291 8.18 -8.05 -28.87
CA ILE A 291 8.21 -9.01 -27.77
C ILE A 291 9.63 -9.51 -27.52
N ALA A 292 10.00 -9.62 -26.24
CA ALA A 292 11.17 -10.33 -25.79
C ALA A 292 10.76 -11.64 -25.10
N ILE A 293 11.28 -12.77 -25.57
CA ILE A 293 11.00 -14.13 -25.09
C ILE A 293 12.29 -14.67 -24.47
N SER A 294 12.27 -15.01 -23.18
CA SER A 294 13.42 -15.64 -22.53
C SER A 294 13.08 -16.90 -21.76
N SER A 295 13.91 -17.92 -21.97
CA SER A 295 13.94 -19.14 -21.16
C SER A 295 15.20 -19.12 -20.30
N LYS A 296 15.03 -19.09 -18.98
CA LYS A 296 16.11 -18.98 -18.00
C LYS A 296 16.20 -20.25 -17.17
N SER A 297 17.42 -20.71 -16.91
CA SER A 297 17.68 -21.79 -15.96
C SER A 297 18.11 -21.28 -14.58
N ALA A 298 18.21 -22.21 -13.63
CA ALA A 298 18.72 -21.95 -12.29
C ALA A 298 20.25 -21.91 -12.26
N HIS A 299 20.79 -21.13 -11.33
CA HIS A 299 22.20 -21.18 -10.96
C HIS A 299 22.45 -22.37 -10.05
N GLY A 300 23.66 -22.92 -10.10
CA GLY A 300 24.13 -23.89 -9.13
C GLY A 300 24.34 -23.24 -7.76
N SER A 301 24.12 -24.03 -6.73
CA SER A 301 24.37 -23.68 -5.33
C SER A 301 25.87 -23.67 -5.04
N ASP A 302 26.34 -22.75 -4.19
CA ASP A 302 27.71 -22.81 -3.69
C ASP A 302 27.88 -23.97 -2.71
N GLY A 303 29.06 -24.59 -2.73
CA GLY A 303 29.43 -25.64 -1.79
C GLY A 303 29.71 -25.07 -0.39
N LEU A 304 29.36 -25.84 0.63
CA LEU A 304 29.62 -25.48 2.03
C LEU A 304 31.11 -25.63 2.36
N ASN A 305 31.63 -24.72 3.19
CA ASN A 305 33.00 -24.86 3.71
C ASN A 305 33.11 -26.04 4.67
N GLY A 306 34.27 -26.67 4.69
CA GLY A 306 34.66 -27.64 5.70
C GLY A 306 34.86 -26.98 7.06
N SER A 307 34.58 -27.73 8.12
CA SER A 307 34.85 -27.31 9.50
C SER A 307 36.34 -27.46 9.82
N ASP A 308 36.89 -26.56 10.61
CA ASP A 308 38.24 -26.76 11.15
C ASP A 308 38.26 -27.94 12.14
N GLY A 309 39.39 -28.62 12.21
CA GLY A 309 39.65 -29.70 13.15
C GLY A 309 40.03 -29.16 14.53
N ASP A 310 39.54 -29.82 15.57
CA ASP A 310 39.84 -29.45 16.94
C ASP A 310 41.30 -29.76 17.30
N SER A 311 41.88 -28.93 18.17
CA SER A 311 43.23 -29.16 18.66
C SER A 311 43.30 -30.35 19.61
N GLY A 312 44.43 -31.05 19.60
CA GLY A 312 44.72 -32.15 20.49
C GLY A 312 44.96 -31.69 21.92
N THR A 313 44.62 -32.54 22.89
CA THR A 313 44.78 -32.24 24.31
C THR A 313 46.24 -32.32 24.73
N SER A 314 46.70 -31.44 25.61
CA SER A 314 48.04 -31.57 26.17
C SER A 314 48.15 -32.81 27.07
N GLY A 315 49.32 -33.45 27.05
CA GLY A 315 49.63 -34.58 27.91
C GLY A 315 49.84 -34.16 29.37
N SER A 316 49.47 -35.04 30.30
CA SER A 316 49.58 -34.80 31.74
C SER A 316 51.06 -34.74 32.18
N PRO A 317 51.44 -33.86 33.11
CA PRO A 317 52.76 -33.93 33.74
C PRO A 317 52.97 -35.27 34.46
N GLY A 318 54.21 -35.75 34.46
CA GLY A 318 54.60 -36.94 35.19
C GLY A 318 54.49 -36.75 36.70
N THR A 319 54.00 -37.76 37.41
CA THR A 319 53.81 -37.68 38.86
C THR A 319 55.15 -37.55 39.57
N VAL A 320 55.34 -36.47 40.33
CA VAL A 320 56.54 -36.27 41.14
C VAL A 320 56.34 -36.96 42.49
N SER A 321 57.19 -37.92 42.82
CA SER A 321 57.26 -38.49 44.16
C SER A 321 58.61 -38.17 44.80
N SER A 322 58.64 -38.01 46.11
CA SER A 322 59.86 -37.74 46.86
C SER A 322 59.93 -38.67 48.05
N THR A 323 60.98 -39.48 48.10
CA THR A 323 61.29 -40.28 49.27
C THR A 323 62.38 -39.59 50.06
N VAL A 324 62.16 -39.47 51.36
CA VAL A 324 63.10 -38.82 52.28
C VAL A 324 63.76 -39.91 53.10
N GLU A 325 65.04 -40.16 52.83
CA GLU A 325 65.85 -41.09 53.61
C GLU A 325 66.71 -40.27 54.57
N THR A 326 66.56 -40.51 55.87
CA THR A 326 67.41 -39.88 56.88
C THR A 326 68.38 -40.92 57.40
N LYS A 327 69.66 -40.70 57.15
CA LYS A 327 70.73 -41.55 57.63
C LYS A 327 71.46 -40.84 58.77
N THR A 328 71.53 -41.47 59.93
CA THR A 328 72.34 -40.98 61.05
C THR A 328 73.78 -41.45 60.84
N ASN A 329 74.69 -40.51 60.71
CA ASN A 329 76.11 -40.76 60.56
C ASN A 329 76.73 -41.19 61.90
N THR A 330 77.90 -41.81 61.82
CA THR A 330 78.63 -42.35 62.97
C THR A 330 79.02 -41.30 64.01
N ASP A 331 79.02 -40.02 63.64
CA ASP A 331 79.31 -38.86 64.51
C ASP A 331 78.06 -38.25 65.18
N GLY A 332 76.89 -38.88 64.99
CA GLY A 332 75.62 -38.44 65.56
C GLY A 332 74.87 -37.39 64.75
N THR A 333 75.43 -36.89 63.64
CA THR A 333 74.72 -35.99 62.72
C THR A 333 73.77 -36.76 61.81
N THR A 334 72.65 -36.15 61.40
CA THR A 334 71.74 -36.75 60.40
C THR A 334 71.94 -36.11 59.03
N THR A 335 72.07 -36.95 58.00
CA THR A 335 72.00 -36.52 56.60
C THR A 335 70.66 -36.96 56.04
N THR A 336 69.85 -35.99 55.61
CA THR A 336 68.58 -36.23 54.94
C THR A 336 68.79 -36.13 53.43
N ILE A 337 68.58 -37.23 52.72
CA ILE A 337 68.60 -37.28 51.26
C ILE A 337 67.15 -37.34 50.78
N THR A 338 66.73 -36.32 50.04
CA THR A 338 65.45 -36.34 49.35
C THR A 338 65.67 -36.81 47.92
N ASN A 339 65.22 -38.03 47.64
CA ASN A 339 65.24 -38.59 46.30
C ASN A 339 63.91 -38.23 45.62
N THR A 340 63.94 -37.22 44.77
CA THR A 340 62.79 -36.86 43.94
C THR A 340 62.86 -37.64 42.63
N THR A 341 61.83 -38.45 42.37
CA THR A 341 61.66 -39.11 41.07
C THR A 341 60.41 -38.57 40.39
N THR A 342 60.55 -38.20 39.12
CA THR A 342 59.42 -37.77 38.29
C THR A 342 59.04 -38.95 37.41
N GLY A 343 57.78 -39.34 37.46
CA GLY A 343 57.22 -40.34 36.56
C GLY A 343 57.21 -39.89 35.10
N GLN A 344 56.84 -40.79 34.21
CA GLN A 344 56.69 -40.48 32.80
C GLN A 344 55.56 -39.46 32.57
N GLY A 345 55.78 -38.48 31.69
CA GLY A 345 54.73 -37.56 31.25
C GLY A 345 53.75 -38.25 30.29
N GLY A 346 52.47 -37.90 30.36
CA GLY A 346 51.46 -38.41 29.43
C GLY A 346 51.68 -37.87 28.02
N ASP A 347 51.32 -38.65 27.01
CA ASP A 347 51.39 -38.21 25.62
C ASP A 347 50.32 -37.15 25.32
N GLY A 348 50.65 -36.20 24.45
CA GLY A 348 49.69 -35.26 23.90
C GLY A 348 48.72 -35.95 22.94
N GLY A 349 47.46 -35.56 22.99
CA GLY A 349 46.44 -36.00 22.05
C GLY A 349 46.70 -35.44 20.65
N ASN A 350 46.33 -36.19 19.62
CA ASN A 350 46.41 -35.73 18.24
C ASN A 350 45.35 -34.65 17.97
N GLY A 351 45.68 -33.69 17.11
CA GLY A 351 44.69 -32.78 16.54
C GLY A 351 43.78 -33.52 15.57
N GLN A 352 42.53 -33.09 15.46
CA GLN A 352 41.58 -33.65 14.50
C GLN A 352 41.81 -33.06 13.11
N ASP A 353 41.48 -33.84 12.08
CA ASP A 353 41.56 -33.36 10.70
C ASP A 353 40.48 -32.30 10.42
N GLY A 354 40.80 -31.37 9.54
CA GLY A 354 39.83 -30.42 9.00
C GLY A 354 38.89 -31.10 8.00
N GLY A 355 37.63 -30.69 8.01
CA GLY A 355 36.63 -31.12 7.05
C GLY A 355 36.93 -30.63 5.64
N ASN A 356 36.51 -31.41 4.65
CA ASN A 356 36.57 -30.98 3.25
C ASN A 356 35.49 -29.95 2.96
N GLY A 357 35.79 -28.99 2.09
CA GLY A 357 34.76 -28.18 1.45
C GLY A 357 33.95 -29.02 0.47
N GLN A 358 32.65 -28.75 0.37
CA GLN A 358 31.76 -29.39 -0.61
C GLN A 358 31.94 -28.74 -1.99
N ASP A 359 31.72 -29.50 -3.04
CA ASP A 359 31.70 -28.97 -4.40
C ASP A 359 30.49 -28.05 -4.62
N GLY A 360 30.63 -27.06 -5.50
CA GLY A 360 29.51 -26.25 -5.98
C GLY A 360 28.70 -27.00 -7.04
N ASP A 361 27.39 -26.80 -7.06
CA ASP A 361 26.52 -27.43 -8.05
C ASP A 361 26.71 -26.83 -9.44
N ALA A 362 26.44 -27.63 -10.47
CA ALA A 362 26.40 -27.14 -11.84
C ALA A 362 25.20 -26.20 -12.08
N GLY A 363 25.39 -25.19 -12.91
CA GLY A 363 24.30 -24.35 -13.41
C GLY A 363 23.44 -25.09 -14.43
N GLY A 364 22.14 -24.84 -14.45
CA GLY A 364 21.23 -25.46 -15.41
C GLY A 364 21.48 -25.00 -16.84
N ASN A 365 21.35 -25.90 -17.81
CA ASN A 365 21.40 -25.54 -19.24
C ASN A 365 20.23 -24.63 -19.62
N GLY A 366 20.40 -23.72 -20.57
CA GLY A 366 19.31 -22.93 -21.12
C GLY A 366 18.39 -23.79 -21.98
N GLY A 367 17.09 -23.51 -21.96
CA GLY A 367 16.10 -24.21 -22.78
C GLY A 367 16.15 -23.78 -24.25
N ASN A 368 15.71 -24.65 -25.15
CA ASN A 368 15.60 -24.35 -26.58
C ASN A 368 14.35 -23.52 -26.86
N ILE A 369 14.42 -22.60 -27.81
CA ILE A 369 13.29 -21.78 -28.25
C ILE A 369 13.15 -22.01 -29.74
N THR A 370 12.03 -22.60 -30.17
CA THR A 370 11.72 -22.77 -31.59
C THR A 370 10.55 -21.85 -31.95
N ILE A 371 10.77 -20.92 -32.88
CA ILE A 371 9.78 -20.00 -33.40
C ILE A 371 9.32 -20.52 -34.76
N HIS A 372 8.09 -21.03 -34.81
CA HIS A 372 7.35 -21.36 -36.02
C HIS A 372 6.58 -20.13 -36.49
N TYR A 373 6.78 -19.70 -37.73
CA TYR A 373 6.14 -18.49 -38.26
C TYR A 373 5.61 -18.67 -39.67
N SER A 374 4.48 -18.05 -39.99
CA SER A 374 3.94 -18.01 -41.36
C SER A 374 4.76 -17.08 -42.25
N ARG A 375 4.70 -17.27 -43.58
CA ARG A 375 5.46 -16.45 -44.55
C ARG A 375 5.26 -14.94 -44.36
N ASP A 376 4.04 -14.51 -44.02
CA ASP A 376 3.68 -13.10 -43.86
C ASP A 376 4.34 -12.43 -42.63
N VAL A 377 4.85 -13.22 -41.68
CA VAL A 377 5.61 -12.71 -40.52
C VAL A 377 7.03 -12.28 -40.91
N THR A 378 7.54 -12.71 -42.07
CA THR A 378 8.95 -12.47 -42.48
C THR A 378 9.41 -11.01 -42.32
N PRO A 379 8.64 -9.98 -42.72
CA PRO A 379 9.04 -8.58 -42.56
C PRO A 379 9.11 -8.11 -41.10
N TYR A 380 8.53 -8.87 -40.16
CA TYR A 380 8.32 -8.52 -38.76
C TYR A 380 9.13 -9.39 -37.78
N LEU A 381 10.01 -10.27 -38.28
CA LEU A 381 10.82 -11.14 -37.43
C LEU A 381 11.71 -10.36 -36.45
N ASN A 382 12.13 -9.15 -36.81
CA ASN A 382 12.88 -8.24 -35.94
C ASN A 382 12.09 -7.80 -34.69
N LEU A 383 10.76 -7.91 -34.70
CA LEU A 383 9.91 -7.61 -33.55
C LEU A 383 9.91 -8.74 -32.50
N ILE A 384 10.43 -9.93 -32.84
CA ILE A 384 10.54 -11.09 -31.94
C ILE A 384 11.99 -11.27 -31.51
N GLN A 385 12.30 -10.92 -30.27
CA GLN A 385 13.61 -11.12 -29.67
C GLN A 385 13.58 -12.36 -28.77
N ALA A 386 14.38 -13.38 -29.07
CA ALA A 386 14.39 -14.62 -28.29
C ALA A 386 15.78 -14.90 -27.70
N SER A 387 15.83 -15.31 -26.44
CA SER A 387 17.07 -15.61 -25.72
C SER A 387 16.96 -16.82 -24.79
N SER A 388 17.84 -17.80 -25.01
CA SER A 388 18.11 -18.86 -24.04
C SER A 388 19.22 -18.43 -23.08
N ILE A 389 18.96 -18.46 -21.77
CA ILE A 389 19.89 -17.97 -20.74
C ILE A 389 20.25 -19.12 -19.80
N PRO A 390 21.51 -19.61 -19.84
CA PRO A 390 21.98 -20.64 -18.93
C PRO A 390 22.27 -20.12 -17.52
N GLY A 391 22.38 -21.06 -16.59
CA GLY A 391 22.74 -20.84 -15.20
C GLY A 391 24.25 -20.81 -15.05
N ARG A 392 24.71 -20.10 -14.03
CA ARG A 392 26.11 -20.15 -13.60
C ARG A 392 26.30 -21.32 -12.64
N GLY A 393 27.46 -21.96 -12.67
CA GLY A 393 27.84 -22.92 -11.64
C GLY A 393 28.08 -22.23 -10.30
N GLY A 394 27.87 -22.96 -9.21
CA GLY A 394 28.20 -22.50 -7.87
C GLY A 394 29.69 -22.65 -7.58
N SER A 395 30.19 -21.89 -6.62
CA SER A 395 31.59 -21.94 -6.19
C SER A 395 31.81 -23.13 -5.26
N GLY A 396 33.00 -23.73 -5.28
CA GLY A 396 33.40 -24.75 -4.32
C GLY A 396 33.61 -24.18 -2.92
N GLY A 397 33.23 -24.95 -1.91
CA GLY A 397 33.49 -24.64 -0.50
C GLY A 397 34.98 -24.74 -0.16
N LYS A 398 35.45 -23.92 0.77
CA LYS A 398 36.83 -23.98 1.25
C LYS A 398 37.04 -25.13 2.23
N ALA A 399 38.24 -25.69 2.24
CA ALA A 399 38.69 -26.64 3.25
C ALA A 399 38.70 -26.02 4.65
N GLY A 400 38.38 -26.85 5.65
CA GLY A 400 38.75 -26.58 7.04
C GLY A 400 40.20 -26.96 7.28
N LYS A 401 40.85 -26.27 8.22
CA LYS A 401 42.23 -26.55 8.63
C LYS A 401 42.28 -27.69 9.65
N GLY A 402 43.36 -28.46 9.63
CA GLY A 402 43.63 -29.46 10.66
C GLY A 402 43.97 -28.81 12.00
N GLY A 403 43.51 -29.44 13.09
CA GLY A 403 43.82 -29.02 14.45
C GLY A 403 45.28 -29.31 14.80
N ALA A 404 45.89 -28.45 15.61
CA ALA A 404 47.25 -28.71 16.09
C ALA A 404 47.27 -29.89 17.07
N GLY A 405 48.32 -30.70 17.05
CA GLY A 405 48.55 -31.75 18.06
C GLY A 405 48.89 -31.16 19.41
N GLY A 406 48.46 -31.81 20.48
CA GLY A 406 48.78 -31.41 21.85
C GLY A 406 50.23 -31.71 22.20
N SER A 407 50.87 -30.85 22.99
CA SER A 407 52.20 -31.12 23.50
C SER A 407 52.19 -32.29 24.51
N GLY A 408 53.22 -33.12 24.50
CA GLY A 408 53.45 -34.14 25.52
C GLY A 408 53.73 -33.51 26.88
N GLY A 409 53.33 -34.22 27.94
CA GLY A 409 53.55 -33.80 29.31
C GLY A 409 55.01 -33.94 29.73
N ILE A 410 55.46 -33.04 30.61
CA ILE A 410 56.83 -33.07 31.13
C ILE A 410 56.97 -34.20 32.16
N GLY A 411 57.99 -35.05 32.03
CA GLY A 411 58.27 -36.17 32.93
C GLY A 411 59.66 -36.78 32.67
N ASN A 412 59.96 -37.94 33.28
CA ASN A 412 61.20 -38.67 33.03
C ASN A 412 60.93 -40.13 32.61
N PRO A 413 60.77 -40.41 31.30
CA PRO A 413 60.89 -39.49 30.16
C PRO A 413 59.64 -38.59 29.97
N ASN A 414 59.75 -37.56 29.13
CA ASN A 414 58.62 -36.75 28.68
C ASN A 414 57.65 -37.60 27.84
N GLY A 415 56.38 -37.19 27.83
CA GLY A 415 55.41 -37.71 26.87
C GLY A 415 55.70 -37.20 25.46
N ASN A 416 55.22 -37.93 24.47
CA ASN A 416 55.32 -37.56 23.06
C ASN A 416 54.29 -36.47 22.72
N ASN A 417 54.61 -35.62 21.75
CA ASN A 417 53.63 -34.69 21.19
C ASN A 417 52.65 -35.45 20.29
N GLY A 418 51.38 -35.05 20.34
CA GLY A 418 50.38 -35.48 19.37
C GLY A 418 50.68 -34.95 17.98
N SER A 419 50.25 -35.67 16.95
CA SER A 419 50.35 -35.22 15.57
C SER A 419 49.32 -34.14 15.28
N ASN A 420 49.66 -33.21 14.39
CA ASN A 420 48.68 -32.29 13.81
C ASN A 420 47.68 -33.08 12.94
N GLY A 421 46.43 -32.64 12.97
CA GLY A 421 45.44 -33.03 11.97
C GLY A 421 45.81 -32.47 10.61
N ARG A 422 45.29 -33.10 9.57
CA ARG A 422 45.46 -32.68 8.18
C ARG A 422 44.42 -31.65 7.81
N ASP A 423 44.80 -30.69 6.98
CA ASP A 423 43.84 -29.81 6.32
C ASP A 423 42.94 -30.63 5.41
N GLY A 424 41.68 -30.20 5.33
CA GLY A 424 40.75 -30.69 4.34
C GLY A 424 41.12 -30.24 2.93
N ARG A 425 40.32 -30.66 1.97
CA ARG A 425 40.42 -30.29 0.57
C ARG A 425 39.36 -29.24 0.22
N ASN A 426 39.72 -28.26 -0.61
CA ASN A 426 38.73 -27.37 -1.21
C ASN A 426 37.82 -28.16 -2.16
N GLY A 427 36.54 -27.80 -2.15
CA GLY A 427 35.58 -28.23 -3.15
C GLY A 427 35.88 -27.59 -4.51
N PHE A 428 35.37 -28.20 -5.56
CA PHE A 428 35.44 -27.68 -6.91
C PHE A 428 34.30 -26.75 -7.23
N ASP A 429 34.55 -25.78 -8.12
CA ASP A 429 33.49 -24.98 -8.71
C ASP A 429 32.64 -25.84 -9.66
N GLY A 430 31.33 -25.62 -9.61
CA GLY A 430 30.38 -26.20 -10.54
C GLY A 430 30.52 -25.62 -11.94
N TYR A 431 30.14 -26.41 -12.95
CA TYR A 431 30.18 -25.95 -14.34
C TYR A 431 29.06 -24.96 -14.64
N ASN A 432 29.34 -23.97 -15.48
CA ASN A 432 28.30 -23.14 -16.09
C ASN A 432 27.43 -23.98 -17.03
N GLY A 433 26.13 -23.70 -17.01
CA GLY A 433 25.19 -24.29 -17.95
C GLY A 433 25.48 -23.85 -19.39
N ARG A 434 25.08 -24.69 -20.34
CA ARG A 434 25.20 -24.40 -21.78
C ARG A 434 23.98 -23.64 -22.27
N LYS A 435 24.20 -22.70 -23.18
CA LYS A 435 23.13 -21.97 -23.86
C LYS A 435 22.30 -22.95 -24.73
N GLY A 436 20.97 -22.83 -24.69
CA GLY A 436 20.09 -23.55 -25.60
C GLY A 436 19.99 -22.88 -26.98
N ASN A 437 19.42 -23.59 -27.94
CA ASN A 437 19.28 -23.10 -29.31
C ASN A 437 18.07 -22.20 -29.47
N VAL A 438 18.20 -21.14 -30.27
CA VAL A 438 17.09 -20.30 -30.71
C VAL A 438 16.96 -20.46 -32.21
N THR A 439 15.85 -21.05 -32.67
CA THR A 439 15.67 -21.44 -34.07
C THR A 439 14.40 -20.83 -34.62
N PHE A 440 14.49 -20.23 -35.80
CA PHE A 440 13.35 -19.72 -36.56
C PHE A 440 13.03 -20.68 -37.71
N LYS A 441 11.79 -21.17 -37.78
CA LYS A 441 11.31 -22.11 -38.80
C LYS A 441 10.07 -21.52 -39.46
N MET A 442 10.16 -21.24 -40.76
CA MET A 442 8.97 -20.89 -41.52
C MET A 442 8.09 -22.14 -41.64
N THR A 443 6.79 -21.99 -41.44
CA THR A 443 5.78 -23.02 -41.70
C THR A 443 5.00 -22.64 -42.94
N ASP A 444 4.74 -23.63 -43.79
CA ASP A 444 3.99 -23.47 -45.04
C ASP A 444 2.50 -23.20 -44.82
#